data_AF-W1W8I6-F1
#
_entry.id   AF-W1W8I6-F1
#
_cell.length_a   1.000
_cell.length_b   1.000
_cell.length_c   1.000
_cell.angle_alpha   90.00
_cell.angle_beta   90.00
_cell.angle_gamma   90.00
#
_symmetry.space_group_name_H-M   'P 1'
#
loop_
_entity.id
_entity.type
_entity.pdbx_description
1 polymer ?
#
loop_
_entity_poly.entity_id
_entity_poly.type
_entity_poly.pdbx_seq_one_letter_code
_entity_poly.pdbx_strand_id
1 'polypeptide(L)'
;NRLGSANHERMVREGMDKIGVPVIGAIYRDDRMHSPERHLGLTPVTEIDPTESINTIREAVEKMVSLDQLLDIASSAPAIDLPETVDAKSIEKRVKIGVAYDEAFSFYYPASLGALEEKGAELVYFSPLNDLVIPEVDGLVFGGGFPEMFLFQLSSNESMKESIREANEKGMPIYAECGGLMYLCESIHDFEGAVYDTVGIVPANCIMQQKLQKVGYVTATAKRDTLLGAADTSLRGHEFHFSTMEPTVENFPWAFHLEGGRRLQSYDGGYATDNVLASYLHLNFAGSDEGAQHFVDICANYKAKRS
;
A
#
# COMPACT_ATOMS: atom_id res chain seq x y z
N ASN A 1 10.63 5.75 -24.24
CA ASN A 1 10.19 5.89 -25.66
C ASN A 1 10.66 4.76 -26.58
N ARG A 2 11.69 3.95 -26.24
CA ARG A 2 12.04 2.67 -26.93
C ARG A 2 12.18 2.81 -28.45
N LEU A 3 12.87 3.85 -28.92
CA LEU A 3 13.05 4.10 -30.37
C LEU A 3 13.87 2.98 -31.03
N GLY A 4 13.46 2.61 -32.23
CA GLY A 4 14.01 1.45 -32.95
C GLY A 4 15.23 1.76 -33.83
N SER A 5 15.46 3.02 -34.19
CA SER A 5 16.59 3.44 -35.03
C SER A 5 16.71 4.96 -35.11
N ALA A 6 17.85 5.46 -35.63
CA ALA A 6 18.06 6.88 -35.88
C ALA A 6 17.06 7.48 -36.88
N ASN A 7 16.59 6.67 -37.85
CA ASN A 7 15.52 7.09 -38.76
C ASN A 7 14.19 7.28 -38.02
N HIS A 8 13.88 6.40 -37.06
CA HIS A 8 12.69 6.56 -36.22
C HIS A 8 12.81 7.84 -35.38
N GLU A 9 13.97 8.10 -34.75
CA GLU A 9 14.21 9.34 -34.02
C GLU A 9 13.97 10.58 -34.89
N ARG A 10 14.57 10.63 -36.08
CA ARG A 10 14.43 11.76 -37.01
C ARG A 10 12.97 12.04 -37.35
N MET A 11 12.19 11.01 -37.67
CA MET A 11 10.77 11.16 -37.99
C MET A 11 9.97 11.75 -36.81
N VAL A 12 10.28 11.34 -35.58
CA VAL A 12 9.63 11.87 -34.37
C VAL A 12 9.99 13.33 -34.16
N ARG A 13 11.27 13.69 -34.28
CA ARG A 13 11.74 15.08 -34.16
C ARG A 13 11.07 15.99 -35.19
N GLU A 14 11.09 15.60 -36.47
CA GLU A 14 10.42 16.34 -37.55
C GLU A 14 8.91 16.52 -37.29
N GLY A 15 8.25 15.54 -36.66
CA GLY A 15 6.85 15.63 -36.27
C GLY A 15 6.60 16.61 -35.12
N MET A 16 7.42 16.55 -34.08
CA MET A 16 7.30 17.42 -32.90
C MET A 16 7.67 18.88 -33.22
N ASP A 17 8.67 19.08 -34.08
CA ASP A 17 9.07 20.42 -34.55
C ASP A 17 7.91 21.14 -35.26
N LYS A 18 7.09 20.41 -36.05
CA LYS A 18 5.92 20.99 -36.73
C LYS A 18 4.85 21.53 -35.79
N ILE A 19 4.79 21.03 -34.56
CA ILE A 19 3.85 21.50 -33.52
C ILE A 19 4.55 22.36 -32.45
N GLY A 20 5.84 22.68 -32.65
CA GLY A 20 6.60 23.55 -31.75
C GLY A 20 6.96 22.91 -30.41
N VAL A 21 7.01 21.57 -30.33
CA VAL A 21 7.37 20.86 -29.09
C VAL A 21 8.84 20.43 -29.17
N PRO A 22 9.73 20.93 -28.30
CA PRO A 22 11.15 20.56 -28.34
C PRO A 22 11.36 19.12 -27.87
N VAL A 23 12.16 18.35 -28.62
CA VAL A 23 12.58 17.01 -28.23
C VAL A 23 13.96 17.09 -27.55
N ILE A 24 13.98 17.01 -26.23
CA ILE A 24 15.21 17.10 -25.43
C ILE A 24 15.93 15.76 -25.23
N GLY A 25 15.35 14.64 -25.70
CA GLY A 25 15.98 13.33 -25.58
C GLY A 25 15.29 12.22 -26.37
N ALA A 26 16.04 11.18 -26.70
CA ALA A 26 15.61 10.08 -27.57
C ALA A 26 16.17 8.73 -27.08
N ILE A 27 15.42 8.04 -26.21
CA ILE A 27 15.88 6.77 -25.63
C ILE A 27 15.58 5.61 -26.58
N TYR A 28 16.64 4.96 -27.04
CA TYR A 28 16.60 3.79 -27.90
C TYR A 28 16.18 2.54 -27.13
N ARG A 29 15.68 1.53 -27.85
CA ARG A 29 15.39 0.23 -27.25
C ARG A 29 16.70 -0.45 -26.83
N ASP A 30 16.78 -0.83 -25.56
CA ASP A 30 17.84 -1.65 -25.00
C ASP A 30 17.21 -2.64 -24.03
N ASP A 31 17.28 -3.93 -24.33
CA ASP A 31 16.63 -4.96 -23.50
C ASP A 31 17.35 -5.11 -22.14
N ARG A 32 18.57 -4.57 -21.97
CA ARG A 32 19.27 -4.51 -20.67
C ARG A 32 18.63 -3.51 -19.70
N MET A 33 17.83 -2.57 -20.19
CA MET A 33 17.05 -1.64 -19.35
C MET A 33 15.74 -2.26 -18.85
N HIS A 34 15.46 -3.52 -19.17
CA HIS A 34 14.25 -4.20 -18.70
C HIS A 34 14.34 -4.48 -17.19
N SER A 35 13.28 -4.13 -16.47
CA SER A 35 13.10 -4.52 -15.07
C SER A 35 12.16 -5.72 -15.03
N PRO A 36 12.45 -6.75 -14.21
CA PRO A 36 11.52 -7.85 -14.01
C PRO A 36 10.18 -7.33 -13.45
N GLU A 37 9.10 -7.93 -13.93
CA GLU A 37 7.72 -7.62 -13.55
C GLU A 37 7.09 -8.84 -12.86
N ARG A 38 6.32 -8.60 -11.81
CA ARG A 38 5.37 -9.51 -11.15
C ARG A 38 3.94 -9.23 -11.65
N HIS A 39 3.01 -10.10 -11.28
CA HIS A 39 1.57 -9.96 -11.59
C HIS A 39 0.95 -8.63 -11.11
N LEU A 40 1.53 -7.99 -10.10
CA LEU A 40 1.07 -6.71 -9.52
C LEU A 40 1.97 -5.50 -9.82
N GLY A 41 3.04 -5.64 -10.61
CA GLY A 41 3.92 -4.50 -10.91
C GLY A 41 5.39 -4.90 -11.05
N LEU A 42 6.31 -3.99 -10.71
CA LEU A 42 7.74 -4.31 -10.69
C LEU A 42 8.05 -5.30 -9.57
N THR A 43 9.03 -6.17 -9.77
CA THR A 43 9.55 -7.00 -8.68
C THR A 43 10.12 -6.10 -7.57
N PRO A 44 9.72 -6.29 -6.30
CA PRO A 44 10.26 -5.53 -5.18
C PRO A 44 11.79 -5.60 -5.10
N VAL A 45 12.41 -4.48 -4.72
CA VAL A 45 13.87 -4.39 -4.52
C VAL A 45 14.39 -5.31 -3.40
N THR A 46 13.50 -5.77 -2.53
CA THR A 46 13.79 -6.76 -1.49
C THR A 46 14.10 -8.15 -2.06
N GLU A 47 13.73 -8.42 -3.32
CA GLU A 47 13.89 -9.73 -3.95
C GLU A 47 14.96 -9.74 -5.05
N ILE A 48 15.11 -8.64 -5.79
CA ILE A 48 16.07 -8.50 -6.88
C ILE A 48 16.80 -7.17 -6.70
N ASP A 49 18.13 -7.21 -6.69
CA ASP A 49 18.96 -6.01 -6.73
C ASP A 49 18.86 -5.34 -8.12
N PRO A 50 18.23 -4.15 -8.23
CA PRO A 50 18.05 -3.49 -9.52
C PRO A 50 19.29 -2.70 -9.97
N THR A 51 20.39 -2.72 -9.21
CA THR A 51 21.54 -1.82 -9.38
C THR A 51 22.11 -1.82 -10.79
N GLU A 52 22.29 -2.99 -11.43
CA GLU A 52 22.82 -3.06 -12.80
C GLU A 52 21.85 -2.45 -13.83
N SER A 53 20.56 -2.76 -13.72
CA SER A 53 19.53 -2.17 -14.59
C SER A 53 19.45 -0.65 -14.40
N ILE A 54 19.54 -0.17 -13.15
CA ILE A 54 19.56 1.27 -12.84
C ILE A 54 20.81 1.93 -13.43
N ASN A 55 21.99 1.33 -13.29
CA ASN A 55 23.23 1.86 -13.90
C ASN A 55 23.12 1.93 -15.42
N THR A 56 22.53 0.92 -16.06
CA THR A 56 22.29 0.90 -17.52
C THR A 56 21.33 2.02 -17.92
N ILE A 57 20.25 2.22 -17.18
CA ILE A 57 19.29 3.31 -17.40
C ILE A 57 19.97 4.67 -17.21
N ARG A 58 20.78 4.84 -16.16
CA ARG A 58 21.55 6.08 -15.90
C ARG A 58 22.41 6.43 -17.11
N GLU A 59 23.23 5.51 -17.58
CA GLU A 59 24.11 5.75 -18.73
C GLU A 59 23.34 6.06 -20.01
N ALA A 60 22.20 5.40 -20.22
CA ALA A 60 21.34 5.68 -21.37
C ALA A 60 20.77 7.09 -21.29
N VAL A 61 20.25 7.51 -20.12
CA VAL A 61 19.70 8.85 -19.91
C VAL A 61 20.77 9.92 -20.06
N GLU A 62 21.95 9.76 -19.45
CA GLU A 62 23.08 10.71 -19.58
C GLU A 62 23.50 10.93 -21.04
N LYS A 63 23.46 9.88 -21.87
CA LYS A 63 23.90 9.95 -23.28
C LYS A 63 22.79 10.42 -24.22
N MET A 64 21.53 10.06 -23.94
CA MET A 64 20.42 10.17 -24.89
C MET A 64 19.44 11.28 -24.54
N VAL A 65 19.57 11.91 -23.37
CA VAL A 65 18.74 13.03 -22.92
C VAL A 65 19.64 14.21 -22.58
N SER A 66 19.30 15.38 -23.13
CA SER A 66 19.94 16.64 -22.78
C SER A 66 19.50 17.09 -21.39
N LEU A 67 20.22 16.67 -20.36
CA LEU A 67 19.93 16.99 -18.96
C LEU A 67 19.95 18.50 -18.68
N ASP A 68 20.83 19.26 -19.34
CA ASP A 68 20.87 20.72 -19.20
C ASP A 68 19.55 21.36 -19.66
N GLN A 69 19.08 21.02 -20.86
CA GLN A 69 17.78 21.48 -21.36
C GLN A 69 16.60 21.03 -20.46
N LEU A 70 16.66 19.82 -19.90
CA LEU A 70 15.65 19.35 -18.95
C LEU A 70 15.61 20.24 -17.69
N LEU A 71 16.78 20.56 -17.13
CA LEU A 71 16.92 21.42 -15.95
C LEU A 71 16.50 22.87 -16.25
N ASP A 72 16.84 23.40 -17.42
CA ASP A 72 16.43 24.74 -17.87
C ASP A 72 14.90 24.83 -17.96
N ILE A 73 14.26 23.82 -18.57
CA ILE A 73 12.79 23.74 -18.64
C ILE A 73 12.18 23.64 -17.25
N ALA A 74 12.71 22.75 -16.39
CA ALA A 74 12.20 22.60 -15.03
C ALA A 74 12.33 23.90 -14.22
N SER A 75 13.43 24.64 -14.40
CA SER A 75 13.70 25.91 -13.72
C SER A 75 12.86 27.08 -14.23
N SER A 76 12.25 26.93 -15.42
CA SER A 76 11.29 27.90 -15.96
C SER A 76 9.91 27.82 -15.30
N ALA A 77 9.65 26.77 -14.51
CA ALA A 77 8.40 26.63 -13.79
C ALA A 77 8.26 27.75 -12.74
N PRO A 78 7.06 28.33 -12.59
CA PRO A 78 6.80 29.28 -11.51
C PRO A 78 6.99 28.59 -10.16
N ALA A 79 7.34 29.39 -9.14
CA ALA A 79 7.39 28.90 -7.78
C ALA A 79 6.04 28.27 -7.39
N ILE A 80 6.10 27.09 -6.78
CA ILE A 80 4.92 26.41 -6.22
C ILE A 80 4.85 26.81 -4.76
N ASP A 81 3.71 27.34 -4.34
CA ASP A 81 3.44 27.57 -2.93
C ASP A 81 3.26 26.21 -2.25
N LEU A 82 4.20 25.85 -1.38
CA LEU A 82 4.17 24.60 -0.65
C LEU A 82 3.67 24.89 0.77
N PRO A 83 2.78 24.05 1.32
CA PRO A 83 2.40 24.18 2.72
C PRO A 83 3.65 24.04 3.60
N GLU A 84 3.65 24.73 4.74
CA GLU A 84 4.72 24.60 5.72
C GLU A 84 4.85 23.13 6.14
N THR A 85 6.06 22.59 5.99
CA THR A 85 6.36 21.22 6.41
C THR A 85 6.44 21.18 7.92
N VAL A 86 5.59 20.37 8.56
CA VAL A 86 5.69 20.09 9.99
C VAL A 86 6.87 19.15 10.22
N ASP A 87 7.83 19.52 11.06
CA ASP A 87 8.88 18.59 11.46
C ASP A 87 8.28 17.57 12.44
N ALA A 88 8.00 16.36 11.95
CA ALA A 88 7.46 15.26 12.76
C ALA A 88 8.32 14.92 14.00
N LYS A 89 9.60 15.30 14.02
CA LYS A 89 10.48 15.12 15.20
C LYS A 89 10.18 16.09 16.33
N SER A 90 9.55 17.22 16.03
CA SER A 90 9.14 18.22 17.01
C SER A 90 7.79 17.90 17.68
N ILE A 91 7.05 16.93 17.14
CA ILE A 91 5.75 16.51 17.65
C ILE A 91 5.91 15.56 18.84
N GLU A 92 5.18 15.84 19.92
CA GLU A 92 5.12 14.97 21.09
C GLU A 92 4.51 13.61 20.73
N LYS A 93 5.24 12.54 21.05
CA LYS A 93 4.80 11.17 20.77
C LYS A 93 3.82 10.70 21.84
N ARG A 94 2.58 10.43 21.42
CA ARG A 94 1.46 10.06 22.30
C ARG A 94 1.24 8.56 22.36
N VAL A 95 1.50 7.85 21.26
CA VAL A 95 1.23 6.41 21.07
C VAL A 95 2.32 5.72 20.27
N LYS A 96 2.45 4.42 20.44
CA LYS A 96 3.27 3.56 19.57
C LYS A 96 2.38 2.77 18.62
N ILE A 97 2.71 2.73 17.34
CA ILE A 97 1.98 1.95 16.33
C ILE A 97 2.94 0.95 15.70
N GLY A 98 2.60 -0.33 15.82
CA GLY A 98 3.34 -1.42 15.18
C GLY A 98 3.04 -1.45 13.69
N VAL A 99 4.06 -1.36 12.84
CA VAL A 99 3.91 -1.43 11.38
C VAL A 99 4.55 -2.72 10.88
N ALA A 100 3.75 -3.63 10.32
CA ALA A 100 4.25 -4.88 9.75
C ALA A 100 5.12 -4.58 8.52
N TYR A 101 6.43 -4.81 8.58
CA TYR A 101 7.35 -4.38 7.53
C TYR A 101 8.38 -5.45 7.23
N ASP A 102 8.18 -6.17 6.14
CA ASP A 102 9.08 -7.20 5.60
C ASP A 102 8.74 -7.49 4.13
N GLU A 103 9.28 -8.58 3.58
CA GLU A 103 9.07 -8.98 2.19
C GLU A 103 7.59 -9.27 1.87
N ALA A 104 6.79 -9.73 2.85
CA ALA A 104 5.36 -9.97 2.69
C ALA A 104 4.54 -8.68 2.82
N PHE A 105 5.00 -7.72 3.63
CA PHE A 105 4.31 -6.45 3.91
C PHE A 105 5.22 -5.26 3.62
N SER A 106 5.25 -4.83 2.35
CA SER A 106 6.18 -3.79 1.88
C SER A 106 5.50 -2.62 1.18
N PHE A 107 4.18 -2.66 0.96
CA PHE A 107 3.48 -1.62 0.23
C PHE A 107 2.98 -0.54 1.18
N TYR A 108 3.84 0.46 1.40
CA TYR A 108 3.55 1.64 2.19
C TYR A 108 3.81 2.91 1.40
N TYR A 109 2.93 3.88 1.54
CA TYR A 109 3.22 5.26 1.15
C TYR A 109 4.02 5.91 2.26
N PRO A 110 5.27 6.37 2.03
CA PRO A 110 6.03 7.08 3.05
C PRO A 110 5.29 8.31 3.59
N ALA A 111 4.55 9.02 2.73
CA ALA A 111 3.70 10.14 3.12
C ALA A 111 2.55 9.72 4.06
N SER A 112 1.99 8.51 3.89
CA SER A 112 0.97 7.99 4.80
C SER A 112 1.53 7.74 6.19
N LEU A 113 2.71 7.13 6.28
CA LEU A 113 3.37 6.86 7.55
C LEU A 113 3.79 8.18 8.24
N GLY A 114 4.32 9.12 7.47
CA GLY A 114 4.63 10.47 7.95
C GLY A 114 3.41 11.20 8.51
N ALA A 115 2.24 11.08 7.86
CA ALA A 115 1.00 11.66 8.37
C ALA A 115 0.62 11.11 9.76
N LEU A 116 0.82 9.81 10.03
CA LEU A 116 0.61 9.26 11.38
C LEU A 116 1.62 9.83 12.38
N GLU A 117 2.88 9.97 12.00
CA GLU A 117 3.93 10.55 12.86
C GLU A 117 3.66 12.02 13.20
N GLU A 118 3.15 12.80 12.24
CA GLU A 118 2.72 14.19 12.40
C GLU A 118 1.54 14.32 13.37
N LYS A 119 0.71 13.27 13.53
CA LYS A 119 -0.34 13.22 14.56
C LYS A 119 0.16 12.70 15.92
N GLY A 120 1.46 12.43 16.05
CA GLY A 120 2.09 12.02 17.31
C GLY A 120 2.19 10.50 17.49
N ALA A 121 2.12 9.71 16.42
CA ALA A 121 2.53 8.31 16.46
C ALA A 121 4.06 8.16 16.47
N GLU A 122 4.55 7.19 17.24
CA GLU A 122 5.87 6.59 17.11
C GLU A 122 5.70 5.26 16.36
N LEU A 123 6.30 5.12 15.18
CA LEU A 123 6.19 3.90 14.38
C LEU A 123 7.24 2.88 14.83
N VAL A 124 6.79 1.66 15.12
CA VAL A 124 7.64 0.53 15.52
C VAL A 124 7.50 -0.56 14.47
N TYR A 125 8.53 -0.74 13.66
CA TYR A 125 8.52 -1.74 12.59
C TYR A 125 8.80 -3.14 13.16
N PHE A 126 8.07 -4.14 12.68
CA PHE A 126 8.24 -5.55 13.03
C PHE A 126 7.96 -6.44 11.82
N SER A 127 8.50 -7.65 11.79
CA SER A 127 8.35 -8.59 10.67
C SER A 127 7.43 -9.75 11.05
N PRO A 128 6.22 -9.85 10.49
CA PRO A 128 5.41 -11.06 10.61
C PRO A 128 6.08 -12.35 10.12
N LEU A 129 7.03 -12.25 9.18
CA LEU A 129 7.81 -13.40 8.70
C LEU A 129 8.85 -13.88 9.72
N ASN A 130 9.55 -12.96 10.39
CA ASN A 130 10.78 -13.27 11.12
C ASN A 130 10.65 -13.12 12.65
N ASP A 131 9.78 -12.22 13.13
CA ASP A 131 9.55 -12.02 14.56
C ASP A 131 8.54 -13.02 15.11
N LEU A 132 8.61 -13.32 16.41
CA LEU A 132 7.73 -14.29 17.06
C LEU A 132 6.49 -13.66 17.69
N VAL A 133 6.52 -12.37 18.00
CA VAL A 133 5.43 -11.66 18.67
C VAL A 133 5.38 -10.22 18.19
N ILE A 134 4.21 -9.62 18.21
CA ILE A 134 4.07 -8.17 17.99
C ILE A 134 4.86 -7.38 19.06
N PRO A 135 5.40 -6.19 18.73
CA PRO A 135 6.07 -5.33 19.71
C PRO A 135 5.11 -4.75 20.76
N GLU A 136 5.65 -4.15 21.81
CA GLU A 136 4.86 -3.39 22.79
C GLU A 136 4.34 -2.07 22.19
N VAL A 137 3.14 -2.12 21.62
CA VAL A 137 2.51 -0.99 20.91
C VAL A 137 1.06 -0.80 21.33
N ASP A 138 0.46 0.29 20.88
CA ASP A 138 -0.90 0.73 21.21
C ASP A 138 -1.87 0.61 20.02
N GLY A 139 -1.39 0.13 18.87
CA GLY A 139 -2.15 -0.17 17.66
C GLY A 139 -1.27 -0.85 16.62
N LEU A 140 -1.88 -1.51 15.63
CA LEU A 140 -1.19 -2.23 14.55
C LEU A 140 -1.64 -1.74 13.17
N VAL A 141 -0.69 -1.69 12.24
CA VAL A 141 -0.91 -1.44 10.82
C VAL A 141 -0.28 -2.57 10.00
N PHE A 142 -1.10 -3.22 9.18
CA PHE A 142 -0.68 -4.17 8.15
C PHE A 142 -0.95 -3.59 6.78
N GLY A 143 0.07 -3.10 6.10
CA GLY A 143 -0.04 -2.59 4.73
C GLY A 143 -0.24 -3.69 3.69
N GLY A 144 -0.17 -3.28 2.43
CA GLY A 144 -0.16 -4.24 1.33
C GLY A 144 1.18 -4.96 1.19
N GLY A 145 1.21 -5.88 0.24
CA GLY A 145 2.41 -6.59 -0.16
C GLY A 145 2.03 -7.90 -0.83
N PHE A 146 2.86 -8.91 -0.69
CA PHE A 146 2.75 -10.20 -1.36
C PHE A 146 2.67 -11.38 -0.39
N PRO A 147 1.74 -11.39 0.60
CA PRO A 147 1.67 -12.48 1.57
C PRO A 147 1.46 -13.84 0.89
N GLU A 148 0.85 -13.88 -0.31
CA GLU A 148 0.65 -15.10 -1.09
C GLU A 148 1.95 -15.78 -1.50
N MET A 149 3.08 -15.06 -1.53
CA MET A 149 4.40 -15.60 -1.86
C MET A 149 5.09 -16.23 -0.65
N PHE A 150 4.60 -15.95 0.56
CA PHE A 150 5.21 -16.34 1.83
C PHE A 150 4.25 -17.10 2.74
N LEU A 151 3.20 -17.71 2.16
CA LEU A 151 2.13 -18.37 2.91
C LEU A 151 2.64 -19.47 3.82
N PHE A 152 3.63 -20.26 3.38
CA PHE A 152 4.21 -21.29 4.22
C PHE A 152 4.85 -20.68 5.48
N GLN A 153 5.67 -19.63 5.35
CA GLN A 153 6.31 -18.96 6.48
C GLN A 153 5.29 -18.28 7.39
N LEU A 154 4.37 -17.49 6.81
CA LEU A 154 3.34 -16.77 7.56
C LEU A 154 2.40 -17.72 8.31
N SER A 155 1.99 -18.81 7.66
CA SER A 155 1.13 -19.82 8.27
C SER A 155 1.87 -20.62 9.34
N SER A 156 3.17 -20.89 9.17
CA SER A 156 3.97 -21.62 10.16
C SER A 156 4.30 -20.80 11.41
N ASN A 157 4.22 -19.47 11.35
CA ASN A 157 4.52 -18.59 12.48
C ASN A 157 3.32 -18.49 13.47
N GLU A 158 3.03 -19.61 14.14
CA GLU A 158 1.93 -19.69 15.11
C GLU A 158 2.05 -18.67 16.25
N SER A 159 3.27 -18.39 16.70
CA SER A 159 3.51 -17.43 17.78
C SER A 159 3.08 -16.01 17.39
N MET A 160 3.42 -15.57 16.18
CA MET A 160 3.02 -14.25 15.69
C MET A 160 1.50 -14.18 15.53
N LYS A 161 0.89 -15.19 14.89
CA LYS A 161 -0.56 -15.26 14.69
C LYS A 161 -1.31 -15.19 16.02
N GLU A 162 -0.86 -15.93 17.03
CA GLU A 162 -1.47 -15.91 18.37
C GLU A 162 -1.32 -14.56 19.05
N SER A 163 -0.14 -13.94 18.98
CA SER A 163 0.08 -12.61 19.57
C SER A 163 -0.84 -11.53 18.98
N ILE A 164 -1.16 -11.62 17.68
CA ILE A 164 -2.12 -10.73 17.01
C ILE A 164 -3.55 -11.01 17.48
N ARG A 165 -3.95 -12.29 17.59
CA ARG A 165 -5.27 -12.67 18.12
C ARG A 165 -5.47 -12.16 19.54
N GLU A 166 -4.49 -12.36 20.42
CA GLU A 166 -4.55 -11.86 21.79
C GLU A 166 -4.65 -10.32 21.84
N ALA A 167 -3.95 -9.61 20.97
CA ALA A 167 -4.03 -8.15 20.89
C ALA A 167 -5.43 -7.70 20.45
N ASN A 168 -6.02 -8.39 19.47
CA ASN A 168 -7.39 -8.16 19.04
C ASN A 168 -8.40 -8.42 20.17
N GLU A 169 -8.27 -9.53 20.91
CA GLU A 169 -9.14 -9.86 22.04
C GLU A 169 -9.06 -8.82 23.17
N LYS A 170 -7.88 -8.22 23.37
CA LYS A 170 -7.68 -7.10 24.32
C LYS A 170 -8.25 -5.78 23.79
N GLY A 171 -8.80 -5.74 22.57
CA GLY A 171 -9.37 -4.55 21.95
C GLY A 171 -8.33 -3.58 21.36
N MET A 172 -7.12 -4.06 21.06
CA MET A 172 -6.11 -3.24 20.40
C MET A 172 -6.59 -2.83 19.00
N PRO A 173 -6.43 -1.57 18.58
CA PRO A 173 -6.75 -1.12 17.23
C PRO A 173 -5.86 -1.80 16.18
N ILE A 174 -6.45 -2.43 15.17
CA ILE A 174 -5.76 -3.13 14.08
C ILE A 174 -6.30 -2.64 12.73
N TYR A 175 -5.46 -1.93 11.99
CA TYR A 175 -5.74 -1.47 10.64
C TYR A 175 -5.00 -2.31 9.60
N ALA A 176 -5.68 -2.76 8.54
CA ALA A 176 -5.08 -3.59 7.52
C ALA A 176 -5.56 -3.27 6.09
N GLU A 177 -4.62 -3.30 5.15
CA GLU A 177 -4.84 -3.03 3.74
C GLU A 177 -4.40 -4.21 2.86
N CYS A 178 -5.22 -4.59 1.87
CA CYS A 178 -4.89 -5.56 0.82
C CYS A 178 -4.23 -6.83 1.37
N GLY A 179 -2.91 -7.03 1.17
CA GLY A 179 -2.18 -8.16 1.74
C GLY A 179 -2.34 -8.30 3.27
N GLY A 180 -2.40 -7.19 4.00
CA GLY A 180 -2.74 -7.17 5.42
C GLY A 180 -4.12 -7.76 5.70
N LEU A 181 -5.16 -7.38 4.94
CA LEU A 181 -6.49 -7.99 5.05
C LEU A 181 -6.41 -9.50 4.81
N MET A 182 -5.68 -9.92 3.77
CA MET A 182 -5.52 -11.35 3.44
C MET A 182 -4.90 -12.12 4.60
N TYR A 183 -3.87 -11.58 5.26
CA TYR A 183 -3.23 -12.23 6.40
C TYR A 183 -4.13 -12.26 7.65
N LEU A 184 -5.03 -11.30 7.81
CA LEU A 184 -5.98 -11.28 8.92
C LEU A 184 -7.19 -12.21 8.76
N CYS A 185 -7.45 -12.69 7.53
CA CYS A 185 -8.45 -13.72 7.22
C CYS A 185 -8.17 -15.06 7.93
N GLU A 186 -9.16 -15.96 7.92
CA GLU A 186 -9.05 -17.33 8.45
C GLU A 186 -8.02 -18.13 7.67
N SER A 187 -8.07 -18.03 6.35
CA SER A 187 -7.12 -18.68 5.47
C SER A 187 -6.87 -17.90 4.19
N ILE A 188 -5.75 -18.22 3.54
CA ILE A 188 -5.45 -17.82 2.17
C ILE A 188 -5.31 -19.09 1.31
N HIS A 189 -6.03 -19.13 0.20
CA HIS A 189 -5.90 -20.15 -0.83
C HIS A 189 -4.99 -19.59 -1.93
N ASP A 190 -3.88 -20.26 -2.22
CA ASP A 190 -2.93 -19.82 -3.24
C ASP A 190 -3.44 -20.03 -4.68
N PHE A 191 -2.61 -19.69 -5.66
CA PHE A 191 -2.95 -19.83 -7.09
C PHE A 191 -3.13 -21.30 -7.53
N GLU A 192 -2.58 -22.26 -6.79
CA GLU A 192 -2.66 -23.70 -7.04
C GLU A 192 -3.81 -24.35 -6.25
N GLY A 193 -4.46 -23.60 -5.36
CA GLY A 193 -5.57 -24.04 -4.52
C GLY A 193 -5.13 -24.67 -3.19
N ALA A 194 -3.84 -24.59 -2.83
CA ALA A 194 -3.41 -24.99 -1.49
C ALA A 194 -3.89 -23.96 -0.47
N VAL A 195 -4.31 -24.46 0.70
CA VAL A 195 -4.94 -23.66 1.76
C VAL A 195 -3.97 -23.51 2.92
N TYR A 196 -3.84 -22.28 3.41
CA TYR A 196 -2.96 -21.92 4.52
C TYR A 196 -3.73 -21.15 5.57
N ASP A 197 -3.75 -21.66 6.81
CA ASP A 197 -4.39 -20.98 7.94
C ASP A 197 -3.56 -19.77 8.35
N THR A 198 -4.22 -18.62 8.48
CA THR A 198 -3.60 -17.33 8.84
C THR A 198 -4.13 -16.84 10.19
N VAL A 199 -4.16 -15.52 10.43
CA VAL A 199 -4.45 -15.00 11.78
C VAL A 199 -5.88 -15.32 12.20
N GLY A 200 -6.86 -15.22 11.31
CA GLY A 200 -8.25 -15.64 11.57
C GLY A 200 -9.07 -14.72 12.46
N ILE A 201 -8.75 -13.43 12.50
CA ILE A 201 -9.62 -12.43 13.17
C ILE A 201 -10.68 -11.85 12.22
N VAL A 202 -10.48 -11.96 10.91
CA VAL A 202 -11.50 -11.67 9.89
C VAL A 202 -12.16 -12.99 9.48
N PRO A 203 -13.47 -13.20 9.72
CA PRO A 203 -14.19 -14.45 9.43
C PRO A 203 -14.50 -14.57 7.94
N ALA A 204 -13.45 -14.71 7.15
CA ALA A 204 -13.50 -14.88 5.72
C ALA A 204 -12.28 -15.65 5.23
N ASN A 205 -12.42 -16.32 4.10
CA ASN A 205 -11.30 -16.91 3.35
C ASN A 205 -10.89 -15.97 2.22
N CYS A 206 -9.58 -15.84 2.01
CA CYS A 206 -9.04 -15.14 0.86
C CYS A 206 -8.65 -16.16 -0.22
N ILE A 207 -9.10 -15.97 -1.47
CA ILE A 207 -8.82 -16.90 -2.55
C ILE A 207 -8.12 -16.20 -3.69
N MET A 208 -6.87 -16.59 -3.98
CA MET A 208 -6.12 -16.06 -5.11
C MET A 208 -6.76 -16.50 -6.43
N GLN A 209 -6.97 -15.55 -7.34
CA GLN A 209 -7.54 -15.81 -8.65
C GLN A 209 -6.49 -15.65 -9.74
N GLN A 210 -6.62 -16.44 -10.81
CA GLN A 210 -5.75 -16.36 -11.99
C GLN A 210 -5.95 -15.07 -12.81
N LYS A 211 -6.97 -14.27 -12.48
CA LYS A 211 -7.30 -13.01 -13.15
C LYS A 211 -7.42 -11.89 -12.14
N LEU A 212 -7.05 -10.70 -12.57
CA LEU A 212 -7.21 -9.47 -11.81
C LEU A 212 -8.69 -9.25 -11.44
N GLN A 213 -8.98 -9.10 -10.15
CA GLN A 213 -10.36 -8.96 -9.65
C GLN A 213 -10.79 -7.49 -9.62
N LYS A 214 -9.95 -6.63 -9.04
CA LYS A 214 -10.21 -5.18 -8.97
C LYS A 214 -8.95 -4.40 -9.29
N VAL A 215 -9.15 -3.26 -9.95
CA VAL A 215 -8.11 -2.27 -10.21
C VAL A 215 -8.73 -0.89 -10.39
N GLY A 216 -8.18 0.11 -9.72
CA GLY A 216 -8.50 1.52 -9.92
C GLY A 216 -8.97 2.23 -8.66
N TYR A 217 -9.23 3.54 -8.81
CA TYR A 217 -9.68 4.39 -7.71
C TYR A 217 -11.14 4.12 -7.36
N VAL A 218 -11.44 4.12 -6.07
CA VAL A 218 -12.77 3.92 -5.51
C VAL A 218 -13.05 4.93 -4.42
N THR A 219 -14.32 5.25 -4.24
CA THR A 219 -14.84 5.92 -3.05
C THR A 219 -15.39 4.83 -2.13
N ALA A 220 -14.99 4.85 -0.86
CA ALA A 220 -15.43 3.94 0.18
C ALA A 220 -16.25 4.72 1.21
N THR A 221 -17.54 4.39 1.34
CA THR A 221 -18.42 4.99 2.35
C THR A 221 -18.57 4.02 3.51
N ALA A 222 -18.19 4.43 4.71
CA ALA A 222 -18.24 3.60 5.91
C ALA A 222 -19.69 3.18 6.23
N LYS A 223 -19.93 1.88 6.43
CA LYS A 223 -21.26 1.34 6.79
C LYS A 223 -21.53 1.32 8.28
N ARG A 224 -20.51 1.66 9.07
CA ARG A 224 -20.45 1.63 10.53
C ARG A 224 -19.28 2.51 10.98
N ASP A 225 -19.16 2.73 12.28
CA ASP A 225 -17.97 3.36 12.82
C ASP A 225 -16.75 2.46 12.57
N THR A 226 -15.64 3.07 12.17
CA THR A 226 -14.40 2.40 11.82
C THR A 226 -13.22 3.09 12.51
N LEU A 227 -12.04 2.48 12.40
CA LEU A 227 -10.80 3.09 12.88
C LEU A 227 -10.42 4.41 12.19
N LEU A 228 -11.10 4.78 11.11
CA LEU A 228 -10.81 5.97 10.30
C LEU A 228 -11.92 7.03 10.33
N GLY A 229 -13.00 6.79 11.06
CA GLY A 229 -14.12 7.72 11.17
C GLY A 229 -15.44 7.01 11.42
N ALA A 230 -16.46 7.83 11.68
CA ALA A 230 -17.83 7.37 11.94
C ALA A 230 -18.48 6.74 10.69
N ALA A 231 -19.61 6.07 10.89
CA ALA A 231 -20.49 5.67 9.79
C ALA A 231 -20.76 6.84 8.82
N ASP A 232 -20.95 6.51 7.54
CA ASP A 232 -21.13 7.44 6.42
C ASP A 232 -19.91 8.31 6.07
N THR A 233 -18.79 8.17 6.78
CA THR A 233 -17.51 8.80 6.37
C THR A 233 -17.11 8.29 4.99
N SER A 234 -16.78 9.22 4.08
CA SER A 234 -16.36 8.91 2.73
C SER A 234 -14.86 9.04 2.58
N LEU A 235 -14.21 7.96 2.17
CA LEU A 235 -12.77 7.86 1.96
C LEU A 235 -12.47 7.60 0.49
N ARG A 236 -11.33 8.07 0.00
CA ARG A 236 -10.87 7.79 -1.37
C ARG A 236 -9.59 7.00 -1.33
N GLY A 237 -9.57 5.92 -2.07
CA GLY A 237 -8.40 5.06 -2.20
C GLY A 237 -8.38 4.36 -3.54
N HIS A 238 -7.60 3.30 -3.63
CA HIS A 238 -7.59 2.44 -4.79
C HIS A 238 -7.53 0.98 -4.37
N GLU A 239 -7.95 0.13 -5.27
CA GLU A 239 -7.77 -1.31 -5.14
C GLU A 239 -6.89 -1.80 -6.29
N PHE A 240 -6.08 -2.80 -6.01
CA PHE A 240 -5.38 -3.62 -7.00
C PHE A 240 -5.11 -4.99 -6.39
N HIS A 241 -5.97 -5.96 -6.68
CA HIS A 241 -5.81 -7.31 -6.14
C HIS A 241 -6.34 -8.40 -7.07
N PHE A 242 -5.70 -9.56 -6.97
CA PHE A 242 -6.07 -10.79 -7.67
C PHE A 242 -6.92 -11.72 -6.81
N SER A 243 -7.04 -11.47 -5.50
CA SER A 243 -7.83 -12.31 -4.61
C SER A 243 -9.30 -11.89 -4.52
N THR A 244 -10.16 -12.83 -4.14
CA THR A 244 -11.51 -12.57 -3.63
C THR A 244 -11.54 -12.83 -2.12
N MET A 245 -12.50 -12.24 -1.42
CA MET A 245 -12.77 -12.52 -0.01
C MET A 245 -14.15 -13.14 0.12
N GLU A 246 -14.22 -14.30 0.76
CA GLU A 246 -15.44 -15.08 0.95
C GLU A 246 -15.77 -15.17 2.44
N PRO A 247 -16.75 -14.40 2.93
CA PRO A 247 -17.23 -14.48 4.31
C PRO A 247 -17.62 -15.91 4.73
N THR A 248 -17.26 -16.30 5.94
CA THR A 248 -17.62 -17.60 6.55
C THR A 248 -18.77 -17.50 7.55
N VAL A 249 -19.32 -16.31 7.74
CA VAL A 249 -20.47 -16.02 8.61
C VAL A 249 -21.60 -15.32 7.86
N GLU A 250 -22.85 -15.60 8.24
CA GLU A 250 -24.04 -15.04 7.57
C GLU A 250 -24.12 -13.51 7.71
N ASN A 251 -23.92 -12.99 8.92
CA ASN A 251 -24.01 -11.56 9.24
C ASN A 251 -22.63 -10.90 9.21
N PHE A 252 -21.96 -10.97 8.05
CA PHE A 252 -20.60 -10.44 7.91
C PHE A 252 -20.57 -8.91 8.12
N PRO A 253 -19.66 -8.40 8.97
CA PRO A 253 -19.65 -6.98 9.33
C PRO A 253 -18.87 -6.15 8.29
N TRP A 254 -19.51 -5.91 7.14
CA TRP A 254 -18.94 -5.10 6.06
C TRP A 254 -18.51 -3.71 6.55
N ALA A 255 -17.28 -3.32 6.22
CA ALA A 255 -16.71 -2.03 6.57
C ALA A 255 -17.25 -0.91 5.67
N PHE A 256 -17.23 -1.14 4.35
CA PHE A 256 -17.48 -0.10 3.36
C PHE A 256 -18.51 -0.54 2.32
N HIS A 257 -19.24 0.45 1.81
CA HIS A 257 -19.81 0.41 0.48
C HIS A 257 -18.83 1.10 -0.47
N LEU A 258 -18.41 0.41 -1.53
CA LEU A 258 -17.38 0.83 -2.47
C LEU A 258 -17.99 1.15 -3.83
N GLU A 259 -17.62 2.29 -4.40
CA GLU A 259 -18.04 2.71 -5.74
C GLU A 259 -16.84 3.19 -6.57
N GLY A 260 -16.71 2.71 -7.80
CA GLY A 260 -15.67 3.14 -8.73
C GLY A 260 -14.97 1.98 -9.45
N GLY A 261 -13.65 2.09 -9.57
CA GLY A 261 -12.78 1.15 -10.27
C GLY A 261 -12.66 1.45 -11.76
N ARG A 262 -11.74 0.75 -12.45
CA ARG A 262 -11.52 0.89 -13.90
C ARG A 262 -12.78 0.57 -14.72
N ARG A 263 -13.63 -0.32 -14.21
CA ARG A 263 -15.00 -0.52 -14.66
C ARG A 263 -15.89 -0.19 -13.49
N LEU A 264 -16.83 0.73 -13.68
CA LEU A 264 -17.73 1.19 -12.65
C LEU A 264 -18.48 0.01 -12.03
N GLN A 265 -18.26 -0.18 -10.73
CA GLN A 265 -18.86 -1.22 -9.91
C GLN A 265 -19.30 -0.61 -8.57
N SER A 266 -20.30 -1.23 -7.95
CA SER A 266 -20.81 -0.92 -6.62
C SER A 266 -20.96 -2.24 -5.85
N TYR A 267 -20.36 -2.33 -4.67
CA TYR A 267 -20.30 -3.55 -3.85
C TYR A 267 -19.91 -3.21 -2.41
N ASP A 268 -20.15 -4.14 -1.50
CA ASP A 268 -19.62 -4.05 -0.15
C ASP A 268 -18.24 -4.70 -0.07
N GLY A 269 -17.36 -4.14 0.75
CA GLY A 269 -16.00 -4.63 0.92
C GLY A 269 -15.39 -4.27 2.26
N GLY A 270 -14.35 -5.02 2.63
CA GLY A 270 -13.67 -4.90 3.91
C GLY A 270 -14.50 -5.39 5.11
N TYR A 271 -13.83 -5.49 6.23
CA TYR A 271 -14.32 -5.98 7.51
C TYR A 271 -14.07 -4.92 8.58
N ALA A 272 -15.08 -4.64 9.40
CA ALA A 272 -14.92 -3.72 10.51
C ALA A 272 -15.67 -4.16 11.77
N THR A 273 -14.97 -4.08 12.90
CA THR A 273 -15.48 -4.16 14.28
C THR A 273 -15.05 -2.91 15.03
N ASP A 274 -15.30 -2.86 16.34
CA ASP A 274 -14.94 -1.74 17.20
C ASP A 274 -13.43 -1.42 17.18
N ASN A 275 -12.58 -2.43 16.98
CA ASN A 275 -11.13 -2.29 17.04
C ASN A 275 -10.39 -2.82 15.79
N VAL A 276 -11.08 -3.39 14.80
CA VAL A 276 -10.45 -3.88 13.56
C VAL A 276 -11.04 -3.17 12.36
N LEU A 277 -10.18 -2.73 11.44
CA LEU A 277 -10.57 -2.33 10.10
C LEU A 277 -9.62 -2.98 9.08
N ALA A 278 -10.13 -3.87 8.26
CA ALA A 278 -9.35 -4.57 7.24
C ALA A 278 -10.04 -4.47 5.88
N SER A 279 -9.34 -4.01 4.83
CA SER A 279 -9.95 -3.80 3.51
C SER A 279 -8.93 -4.00 2.39
N TYR A 280 -9.37 -4.32 1.16
CA TYR A 280 -8.50 -4.22 -0.03
C TYR A 280 -8.17 -2.78 -0.42
N LEU A 281 -8.85 -1.82 0.18
CA LEU A 281 -8.66 -0.40 -0.06
C LEU A 281 -7.29 0.05 0.45
N HIS A 282 -6.46 0.52 -0.46
CA HIS A 282 -5.25 1.24 -0.14
C HIS A 282 -5.55 2.73 0.04
N LEU A 283 -5.28 3.24 1.23
CA LEU A 283 -5.49 4.65 1.58
C LEU A 283 -4.17 5.40 1.66
N ASN A 284 -4.26 6.69 1.33
CA ASN A 284 -3.19 7.63 1.61
C ASN A 284 -3.60 8.49 2.80
N PHE A 285 -2.97 8.30 3.97
CA PHE A 285 -3.26 9.08 5.17
C PHE A 285 -2.97 10.58 4.96
N ALA A 286 -1.99 10.93 4.13
CA ALA A 286 -1.75 12.35 3.78
C ALA A 286 -2.90 12.97 2.96
N GLY A 287 -3.72 12.14 2.31
CA GLY A 287 -4.97 12.55 1.64
C GLY A 287 -6.21 12.42 2.52
N SER A 288 -6.07 11.98 3.78
CA SER A 288 -7.14 11.75 4.75
C SER A 288 -6.69 12.13 6.16
N ASP A 289 -6.45 13.42 6.36
CA ASP A 289 -5.91 13.97 7.61
C ASP A 289 -6.78 13.61 8.83
N GLU A 290 -8.11 13.69 8.66
CA GLU A 290 -9.09 13.31 9.67
C GLU A 290 -9.00 11.82 10.01
N GLY A 291 -8.84 10.95 9.01
CA GLY A 291 -8.70 9.50 9.22
C GLY A 291 -7.40 9.14 9.94
N ALA A 292 -6.29 9.80 9.59
CA ALA A 292 -5.01 9.66 10.27
C ALA A 292 -5.12 10.08 11.76
N GLN A 293 -5.72 11.24 12.00
CA GLN A 293 -5.93 11.75 13.35
C GLN A 293 -6.84 10.82 14.16
N HIS A 294 -7.94 10.35 13.57
CA HIS A 294 -8.90 9.46 14.22
C HIS A 294 -8.25 8.13 14.64
N PHE A 295 -7.45 7.53 13.77
CA PHE A 295 -6.74 6.30 14.08
C PHE A 295 -5.76 6.47 15.25
N VAL A 296 -4.98 7.56 15.25
CA VAL A 296 -4.04 7.87 16.34
C VAL A 296 -4.77 8.13 17.66
N ASP A 297 -5.91 8.82 17.63
CA ASP A 297 -6.71 9.07 18.82
C ASP A 297 -7.34 7.78 19.38
N ILE A 298 -7.77 6.86 18.53
CA ILE A 298 -8.24 5.53 18.95
C ILE A 298 -7.11 4.74 19.63
N CYS A 299 -5.90 4.74 19.06
CA CYS A 299 -4.72 4.13 19.68
C CYS A 299 -4.41 4.77 21.05
N ALA A 300 -4.57 6.10 21.16
CA ALA A 300 -4.32 6.82 22.42
C ALA A 300 -5.34 6.45 23.49
N ASN A 301 -6.60 6.30 23.10
CA ASN A 301 -7.67 5.84 23.99
C ASN A 301 -7.45 4.40 24.45
N TYR A 302 -6.95 3.52 23.58
CA TYR A 302 -6.56 2.16 23.97
C TYR A 302 -5.43 2.17 25.01
N LYS A 303 -4.36 2.93 24.75
CA LYS A 303 -3.24 3.11 25.70
C LYS A 303 -3.71 3.59 27.07
N ALA A 304 -4.59 4.58 27.11
CA ALA A 304 -5.13 5.14 28.34
C ALA A 304 -5.98 4.15 29.14
N LYS A 305 -6.65 3.20 28.50
CA LYS A 305 -7.44 2.15 29.17
C LYS A 305 -6.59 1.01 29.73
N ARG A 306 -5.39 0.79 29.17
CA ARG A 306 -4.45 -0.25 29.60
C ARG A 306 -3.51 0.20 30.73
N SER A 307 -3.30 1.51 30.87
CA SER A 307 -2.44 2.14 31.89
C SER A 307 -3.17 2.25 33.23
#